data_AF-R4KP71-F1
#
_entry.id   AF-R4KP71-F1
#
_cell.length_a   1.000
_cell.length_b   1.000
_cell.length_c   1.000
_cell.angle_alpha   90.00
_cell.angle_beta   90.00
_cell.angle_gamma   90.00
#
_symmetry.space_group_name_H-M   'P 1'
#
loop_
_entity.id
_entity.type
_entity.pdbx_description
1 polymer ?
#
loop_
_entity_poly.entity_id
_entity_poly.type
_entity_poly.pdbx_seq_one_letter_code
_entity_poly.pdbx_strand_id
1 'polypeptide(L)'
;MFIKTLISFIICVFLSLSYFINCSIGSCSVVQCSVRSQNFFYDADNQEITQLIKQAVEYEWWTEGTHYRVELSKLFASPTLEKITKQVEQYRETSTDWYSLTFLENCHIVYNNGNIAIAIAYLTETDVITHSVQTGRGVFILNKINEGWRIKEMDCYWYHDNNHPLSREVTNL
;
A
#
# COMPACT_ATOMS: atom_id res chain seq x y z
N MET A 1 -51.66 19.33 -5.95
CA MET A 1 -50.38 18.64 -6.22
C MET A 1 -49.48 19.33 -7.27
N PHE A 2 -49.96 20.39 -7.96
CA PHE A 2 -49.21 21.05 -9.05
C PHE A 2 -48.26 22.19 -8.64
N ILE A 3 -48.36 22.73 -7.41
CA ILE A 3 -47.58 23.91 -6.99
C ILE A 3 -46.13 23.53 -6.60
N LYS A 4 -45.90 22.31 -6.10
CA LYS A 4 -44.56 21.86 -5.68
C LYS A 4 -43.63 21.58 -6.87
N THR A 5 -44.18 21.10 -7.99
CA THR A 5 -43.42 20.83 -9.21
C THR A 5 -43.03 22.12 -9.95
N LEU A 6 -43.87 23.16 -9.90
CA LEU A 6 -43.56 24.45 -10.52
C LEU A 6 -42.37 25.15 -9.84
N ILE A 7 -42.31 25.12 -8.50
CA ILE A 7 -41.21 25.74 -7.74
C ILE A 7 -39.88 25.02 -8.02
N SER A 8 -39.88 23.70 -8.10
CA SER A 8 -38.67 22.93 -8.43
C SER A 8 -38.15 23.23 -9.82
N PHE A 9 -39.04 23.44 -10.80
CA PHE A 9 -38.64 23.74 -12.17
C PHE A 9 -38.02 25.14 -12.30
N ILE A 10 -38.57 26.13 -11.59
CA ILE A 10 -38.04 27.51 -11.57
C ILE A 10 -36.64 27.53 -10.95
N ILE A 11 -36.40 26.81 -9.85
CA ILE A 11 -35.07 26.74 -9.22
C ILE A 11 -34.02 26.10 -10.14
N CYS A 12 -34.37 25.05 -10.87
CA CYS A 12 -33.45 24.42 -11.83
C CYS A 12 -33.09 25.35 -13.01
N VAL A 13 -34.05 26.13 -13.52
CA VAL A 13 -33.79 27.08 -14.61
C VAL A 13 -32.88 28.23 -14.12
N PHE A 14 -33.11 28.77 -12.92
CA PHE A 14 -32.25 29.83 -12.37
C PHE A 14 -30.81 29.36 -12.11
N LEU A 15 -30.61 28.13 -11.62
CA LEU A 15 -29.27 27.58 -11.41
C LEU A 15 -28.53 27.36 -12.73
N SER A 16 -29.23 26.91 -13.78
CA SER A 16 -28.62 26.75 -15.10
C SER A 16 -28.27 28.08 -15.78
N LEU A 17 -29.10 29.12 -15.62
CA LEU A 17 -28.80 30.45 -16.17
C LEU A 17 -27.60 31.13 -15.48
N SER A 18 -27.40 30.90 -14.17
CA SER A 18 -26.22 31.43 -13.47
C SER A 18 -24.90 30.81 -13.90
N TYR A 19 -24.92 29.62 -14.49
CA TYR A 19 -23.70 28.97 -15.02
C TYR A 19 -23.22 29.56 -16.35
N PHE A 20 -24.11 30.16 -17.14
CA PHE A 20 -23.76 30.70 -18.46
C PHE A 20 -23.32 32.17 -18.44
N ILE A 21 -23.56 32.92 -17.36
CA ILE A 21 -23.27 34.37 -17.31
C ILE A 21 -21.83 34.69 -16.86
N ASN A 22 -21.08 33.72 -16.30
CA ASN A 22 -19.71 33.95 -15.82
C ASN A 22 -18.60 33.69 -16.86
N CYS A 23 -18.91 33.62 -18.15
CA CYS A 23 -17.90 33.41 -19.19
C CYS A 23 -17.91 34.56 -20.21
N SER A 24 -17.61 35.78 -19.76
CA SER A 24 -16.99 36.80 -20.61
C SER A 24 -16.63 38.04 -19.79
N ILE A 25 -15.46 38.58 -20.11
CA ILE A 25 -14.86 39.85 -19.66
C ILE A 25 -13.92 39.72 -18.45
N GLY A 26 -12.63 39.91 -18.72
CA GLY A 26 -11.74 40.56 -17.75
C GLY A 26 -10.38 39.90 -17.55
N SER A 27 -9.44 40.20 -18.45
CA SER A 27 -8.00 40.01 -18.23
C SER A 27 -7.54 40.60 -16.90
N CYS A 28 -6.81 39.84 -16.08
CA CYS A 28 -5.75 40.33 -15.20
C CYS A 28 -5.03 39.17 -14.48
N SER A 29 -3.70 39.22 -14.56
CA SER A 29 -2.73 38.55 -13.69
C SER A 29 -2.64 37.02 -13.78
N VAL A 30 -1.59 36.58 -14.49
CA VAL A 30 -0.96 35.26 -14.31
C VAL A 30 -0.48 35.16 -12.87
N VAL A 31 -1.37 34.75 -11.96
CA VAL A 31 -0.97 34.06 -10.73
C VAL A 31 -1.18 32.60 -11.02
N GLN A 32 -0.13 32.01 -11.60
CA GLN A 32 0.01 30.58 -11.75
C GLN A 32 0.24 30.02 -10.35
N CYS A 33 -0.83 29.92 -9.55
CA CYS A 33 -0.82 29.17 -8.31
C CYS A 33 -0.52 27.72 -8.68
N SER A 34 0.70 27.30 -8.37
CA SER A 34 1.26 25.97 -8.54
C SER A 34 0.60 24.94 -7.61
N VAL A 35 -0.71 24.74 -7.73
CA VAL A 35 -1.42 23.63 -7.07
C VAL A 35 -1.44 22.44 -8.03
N ARG A 36 -0.28 21.85 -8.33
CA ARG A 36 -0.23 20.63 -9.16
C ARG A 36 0.90 19.64 -8.85
N SER A 37 1.62 19.82 -7.75
CA SER A 37 2.80 18.97 -7.46
C SER A 37 2.65 18.04 -6.25
N GLN A 38 1.61 18.12 -5.42
CA GLN A 38 1.56 17.28 -4.21
C GLN A 38 0.93 15.90 -4.44
N ASN A 39 -0.07 15.78 -5.33
CA ASN A 39 -0.75 14.49 -5.54
C ASN A 39 0.10 13.47 -6.32
N PHE A 40 0.91 13.92 -7.30
CA PHE A 40 1.74 13.01 -8.10
C PHE A 40 2.87 12.34 -7.32
N PHE A 41 3.49 13.07 -6.39
CA PHE A 41 4.56 12.51 -5.56
C PHE A 41 4.03 11.48 -4.57
N TYR A 42 2.81 11.69 -4.07
CA TYR A 42 2.15 10.77 -3.16
C TYR A 42 1.84 9.42 -3.83
N ASP A 43 1.39 9.44 -5.08
CA ASP A 43 1.12 8.21 -5.83
C ASP A 43 2.40 7.43 -6.15
N ALA A 44 3.49 8.12 -6.49
CA ALA A 44 4.78 7.48 -6.77
C ALA A 44 5.40 6.84 -5.51
N ASP A 45 5.41 7.57 -4.38
CA ASP A 45 5.89 7.04 -3.10
C ASP A 45 5.05 5.83 -2.66
N ASN A 46 3.73 5.88 -2.86
CA ASN A 46 2.84 4.78 -2.50
C ASN A 46 3.08 3.52 -3.33
N GLN A 47 3.37 3.68 -4.62
CA GLN A 47 3.78 2.58 -5.50
C GLN A 47 5.12 1.98 -5.06
N GLU A 48 6.11 2.83 -4.72
CA GLU A 48 7.41 2.38 -4.22
C GLU A 48 7.26 1.59 -2.92
N ILE A 49 6.49 2.10 -1.96
CA ILE A 49 6.20 1.42 -0.68
C ILE A 49 5.53 0.06 -0.92
N THR A 50 4.54 0.01 -1.79
CA THR A 50 3.82 -1.24 -2.09
C THR A 50 4.75 -2.27 -2.73
N GLN A 51 5.60 -1.84 -3.68
CA GLN A 51 6.56 -2.71 -4.32
C GLN A 51 7.63 -3.21 -3.36
N LEU A 52 8.10 -2.35 -2.45
CA LEU A 52 9.04 -2.71 -1.40
C LEU A 52 8.47 -3.79 -0.47
N ILE A 53 7.22 -3.62 -0.01
CA ILE A 53 6.53 -4.62 0.83
C ILE A 53 6.36 -5.93 0.06
N LYS A 54 5.95 -5.88 -1.21
CA LYS A 54 5.83 -7.05 -2.07
C LYS A 54 7.14 -7.83 -2.16
N GLN A 55 8.25 -7.13 -2.43
CA GLN A 55 9.58 -7.74 -2.49
C GLN A 55 10.05 -8.31 -1.16
N ALA A 56 9.64 -7.71 -0.04
CA ALA A 56 9.98 -8.19 1.30
C ALA A 56 9.23 -9.47 1.69
N VAL A 57 7.98 -9.65 1.23
CA VAL A 57 7.13 -10.78 1.64
C VAL A 57 7.08 -11.93 0.64
N GLU A 58 7.13 -11.66 -0.67
CA GLU A 58 6.93 -12.72 -1.68
C GLU A 58 8.22 -13.43 -2.13
N TYR A 59 9.38 -12.81 -1.86
CA TYR A 59 10.61 -13.14 -2.56
C TYR A 59 11.61 -13.85 -1.61
N GLU A 60 11.89 -15.13 -1.88
CA GLU A 60 12.73 -16.01 -1.03
C GLU A 60 14.21 -16.11 -1.44
N TRP A 61 14.64 -15.42 -2.49
CA TRP A 61 16.00 -15.49 -3.05
C TRP A 61 17.16 -15.28 -2.03
N TRP A 62 16.89 -14.71 -0.85
CA TRP A 62 17.84 -14.58 0.24
C TRP A 62 18.14 -15.90 0.96
N THR A 63 17.44 -17.00 0.68
CA THR A 63 17.77 -18.34 1.22
C THR A 63 19.04 -18.91 0.57
N GLU A 64 19.31 -18.61 -0.70
CA GLU A 64 20.40 -19.23 -1.47
C GLU A 64 21.56 -18.28 -1.83
N GLY A 65 21.32 -16.95 -1.88
CA GLY A 65 22.33 -15.99 -2.35
C GLY A 65 23.49 -15.75 -1.38
N THR A 66 24.74 -15.69 -1.86
CA THR A 66 25.92 -15.37 -1.03
C THR A 66 25.92 -13.93 -0.48
N HIS A 67 25.19 -13.02 -1.13
CA HIS A 67 25.12 -11.59 -0.80
C HIS A 67 23.82 -11.18 -0.09
N TYR A 68 23.09 -12.12 0.51
CA TYR A 68 21.78 -11.89 1.13
C TYR A 68 21.75 -10.69 2.10
N ARG A 69 22.80 -10.45 2.90
CA ARG A 69 22.86 -9.32 3.83
C ARG A 69 22.77 -7.94 3.14
N VAL A 70 23.48 -7.78 2.03
CA VAL A 70 23.52 -6.51 1.25
C VAL A 70 22.15 -6.24 0.63
N GLU A 71 21.42 -7.30 0.34
CA GLU A 71 20.16 -7.20 -0.35
C GLU A 71 19.00 -7.02 0.62
N LEU A 72 19.03 -7.71 1.76
CA LEU A 72 18.14 -7.43 2.88
C LEU A 72 18.26 -5.97 3.34
N SER A 73 19.46 -5.36 3.31
CA SER A 73 19.62 -3.94 3.68
C SER A 73 19.02 -2.95 2.67
N LYS A 74 18.70 -3.39 1.46
CA LYS A 74 17.91 -2.59 0.50
C LYS A 74 16.42 -2.61 0.84
N LEU A 75 15.96 -3.60 1.60
CA LEU A 75 14.56 -3.76 1.96
C LEU A 75 14.28 -3.29 3.40
N PHE A 76 15.18 -3.60 4.32
CA PHE A 76 14.98 -3.43 5.76
C PHE A 76 16.00 -2.45 6.36
N ALA A 77 15.55 -1.72 7.37
CA ALA A 77 16.39 -0.94 8.27
C ALA A 77 16.46 -1.62 9.65
N SER A 78 17.45 -1.26 10.47
CA SER A 78 17.47 -1.70 11.88
C SER A 78 16.25 -1.14 12.65
N PRO A 79 15.65 -1.92 13.55
CA PRO A 79 16.11 -3.23 14.05
C PRO A 79 15.65 -4.45 13.22
N THR A 80 14.69 -4.28 12.31
CA THR A 80 14.12 -5.42 11.55
C THR A 80 15.15 -6.11 10.67
N LEU A 81 16.07 -5.37 10.07
CA LEU A 81 17.17 -5.94 9.29
C LEU A 81 17.97 -6.98 10.09
N GLU A 82 18.36 -6.67 11.33
CA GLU A 82 19.13 -7.58 12.18
C GLU A 82 18.34 -8.83 12.54
N LYS A 83 17.05 -8.65 12.87
CA LYS A 83 16.14 -9.75 13.19
C LYS A 83 16.00 -10.73 12.02
N ILE A 84 15.67 -10.21 10.82
CA ILE A 84 15.50 -11.03 9.61
C ILE A 84 16.82 -11.69 9.24
N THR A 85 17.93 -10.95 9.23
CA THR A 85 19.23 -11.51 8.86
C THR A 85 19.62 -12.68 9.76
N LYS A 86 19.38 -12.58 11.07
CA LYS A 86 19.59 -13.67 12.02
C LYS A 86 18.69 -14.88 11.74
N GLN A 87 17.43 -14.67 11.37
CA GLN A 87 16.53 -15.76 11.00
C GLN A 87 17.01 -16.47 9.72
N VAL A 88 17.50 -15.72 8.73
CA VAL A 88 18.11 -16.30 7.51
C VAL A 88 19.36 -17.13 7.82
N GLU A 89 20.23 -16.62 8.69
CA GLU A 89 21.43 -17.34 9.12
C GLU A 89 21.07 -18.66 9.80
N GLN A 90 20.14 -18.61 10.76
CA GLN A 90 19.66 -19.80 11.47
C GLN A 90 19.06 -20.83 10.50
N TYR A 91 18.25 -20.38 9.55
CA TYR A 91 17.66 -21.23 8.52
C TYR A 91 18.73 -21.98 7.70
N ARG A 92 19.78 -21.27 7.27
CA ARG A 92 20.88 -21.85 6.48
C ARG A 92 21.70 -22.86 7.27
N GLU A 93 21.77 -22.72 8.58
CA GLU A 93 22.45 -23.67 9.46
C GLU A 93 21.62 -24.93 9.71
N THR A 94 20.28 -24.81 9.78
CA THR A 94 19.40 -25.91 10.19
C THR A 94 18.86 -26.76 9.05
N SER A 95 19.05 -26.37 7.78
CA SER A 95 18.50 -27.06 6.60
C SER A 95 17.03 -27.46 6.76
N THR A 96 16.26 -26.63 7.44
CA THR A 96 14.81 -26.82 7.55
C THR A 96 14.21 -26.48 6.21
N ASP A 97 13.46 -27.39 5.61
CA ASP A 97 12.80 -27.12 4.34
C ASP A 97 11.63 -26.13 4.57
N TRP A 98 11.77 -24.89 4.09
CA TRP A 98 10.65 -23.95 4.04
C TRP A 98 9.85 -24.24 2.78
N TYR A 99 8.63 -24.76 2.96
CA TYR A 99 7.75 -25.13 1.86
C TYR A 99 6.56 -24.17 1.76
N SER A 100 6.70 -22.88 2.02
CA SER A 100 5.55 -21.98 1.98
C SER A 100 5.81 -20.77 1.11
N LEU A 101 4.94 -20.51 0.14
CA LEU A 101 5.00 -19.33 -0.70
C LEU A 101 4.06 -18.27 -0.14
N THR A 102 4.60 -17.09 0.17
CA THR A 102 3.80 -15.93 0.59
C THR A 102 3.51 -15.04 -0.62
N PHE A 103 2.28 -14.53 -0.70
CA PHE A 103 1.78 -13.64 -1.74
C PHE A 103 1.16 -12.39 -1.11
N LEU A 104 1.42 -11.22 -1.70
CA LEU A 104 0.79 -9.96 -1.34
C LEU A 104 -0.51 -9.81 -2.15
N GLU A 105 -1.65 -9.97 -1.50
CA GLU A 105 -2.96 -9.80 -2.12
C GLU A 105 -3.31 -8.32 -2.30
N ASN A 106 -3.06 -7.53 -1.25
CA ASN A 106 -3.42 -6.12 -1.22
C ASN A 106 -2.57 -5.37 -0.20
N CYS A 107 -2.37 -4.07 -0.43
CA CYS A 107 -1.58 -3.20 0.43
C CYS A 107 -2.26 -1.83 0.55
N HIS A 108 -2.63 -1.47 1.77
CA HIS A 108 -3.24 -0.18 2.09
C HIS A 108 -2.27 0.69 2.86
N ILE A 109 -1.89 1.82 2.28
CA ILE A 109 -1.05 2.82 2.96
C ILE A 109 -1.97 3.71 3.78
N VAL A 110 -1.95 3.51 5.10
CA VAL A 110 -2.82 4.22 6.03
C VAL A 110 -2.25 5.57 6.48
N TYR A 111 -0.93 5.75 6.35
CA TYR A 111 -0.24 6.98 6.68
C TYR A 111 1.01 7.13 5.81
N ASN A 112 1.29 8.34 5.34
CA ASN A 112 2.53 8.70 4.66
C ASN A 112 2.80 10.20 4.88
N ASN A 113 3.98 10.61 5.31
CA ASN A 113 4.34 12.04 5.39
C ASN A 113 5.58 12.40 4.56
N GLY A 114 5.96 11.53 3.62
CA GLY A 114 7.17 11.65 2.81
C GLY A 114 8.45 11.17 3.50
N ASN A 115 8.44 10.97 4.82
CA ASN A 115 9.58 10.46 5.59
C ASN A 115 9.27 9.16 6.34
N ILE A 116 8.01 8.98 6.74
CA ILE A 116 7.49 7.82 7.46
C ILE A 116 6.21 7.40 6.77
N ALA A 117 6.03 6.09 6.61
CA ALA A 117 4.80 5.50 6.13
C ALA A 117 4.38 4.31 6.99
N ILE A 118 3.08 4.08 7.07
CA ILE A 118 2.49 2.90 7.70
C ILE A 118 1.60 2.24 6.67
N ALA A 119 1.82 0.95 6.45
CA ALA A 119 1.08 0.15 5.51
C ALA A 119 0.49 -1.10 6.18
N ILE A 120 -0.69 -1.48 5.73
CA ILE A 120 -1.36 -2.73 6.07
C ILE A 120 -1.35 -3.61 4.83
N ALA A 121 -0.67 -4.75 4.91
CA ALA A 121 -0.68 -5.75 3.85
C ALA A 121 -1.64 -6.88 4.20
N TYR A 122 -2.34 -7.39 3.20
CA TYR A 122 -3.06 -8.66 3.26
C TYR A 122 -2.25 -9.70 2.52
N LEU A 123 -2.00 -10.81 3.20
CA LEU A 123 -1.06 -11.84 2.77
C LEU A 123 -1.78 -13.17 2.64
N THR A 124 -1.36 -13.96 1.66
CA THR A 124 -1.74 -15.37 1.51
C THR A 124 -0.47 -16.20 1.58
N GLU A 125 -0.45 -17.23 2.41
CA GLU A 125 0.62 -18.22 2.46
C GLU A 125 0.08 -19.55 1.94
N THR A 126 0.83 -20.18 1.03
CA THR A 126 0.49 -21.48 0.46
C THR A 126 1.61 -22.47 0.75
N ASP A 127 1.29 -23.53 1.48
CA ASP A 127 2.19 -24.67 1.66
C ASP A 127 2.32 -25.44 0.33
N VAL A 128 3.55 -25.59 -0.15
CA VAL A 128 3.92 -26.22 -1.42
C VAL A 128 3.70 -27.74 -1.41
N ILE A 129 3.78 -28.38 -0.23
CA ILE A 129 3.56 -29.82 -0.07
C ILE A 129 2.08 -30.12 0.12
N THR A 130 1.45 -29.46 1.08
CA THR A 130 0.06 -29.77 1.48
C THR A 130 -0.97 -29.04 0.64
N HIS A 131 -0.56 -28.00 -0.10
CA HIS A 131 -1.44 -27.05 -0.77
C HIS A 131 -2.44 -26.36 0.18
N SER A 132 -2.16 -26.38 1.48
CA SER A 132 -2.95 -25.63 2.44
C SER A 132 -2.70 -24.14 2.24
N VAL A 133 -3.78 -23.37 2.27
CA VAL A 133 -3.75 -21.92 2.11
C VAL A 133 -4.16 -21.29 3.42
N GLN A 134 -3.31 -20.40 3.92
CA GLN A 134 -3.58 -19.57 5.07
C GLN A 134 -3.60 -18.10 4.65
N THR A 135 -4.45 -17.30 5.28
CA THR A 135 -4.46 -15.85 5.07
C THR A 135 -4.00 -15.12 6.32
N GLY A 136 -3.44 -13.95 6.13
CA GLY A 136 -2.89 -13.14 7.20
C GLY A 136 -2.88 -11.67 6.87
N ARG A 137 -2.38 -10.91 7.84
CA ARG A 137 -2.21 -9.46 7.75
C ARG A 137 -0.84 -9.08 8.29
N GLY A 138 -0.14 -8.24 7.56
CA GLY A 138 1.08 -7.59 8.01
C GLY A 138 0.86 -6.10 8.27
N VAL A 139 1.51 -5.58 9.31
CA VAL A 139 1.63 -4.14 9.59
C VAL A 139 3.09 -3.75 9.41
N PHE A 140 3.33 -2.77 8.55
CA PHE A 140 4.67 -2.32 8.17
C PHE A 140 4.84 -0.85 8.52
N ILE A 141 5.91 -0.53 9.25
CA ILE A 141 6.34 0.84 9.49
C ILE A 141 7.61 1.07 8.69
N LEU A 142 7.56 2.07 7.80
CA LEU A 142 8.62 2.37 6.86
C LEU A 142 9.19 3.76 7.13
N ASN A 143 10.49 3.92 6.84
CA ASN A 143 11.16 5.20 6.84
C ASN A 143 11.87 5.45 5.51
N LYS A 144 11.83 6.69 5.04
CA LYS A 144 12.57 7.13 3.85
C LYS A 144 13.96 7.57 4.27
N ILE A 145 14.98 7.02 3.61
CA ILE A 145 16.38 7.45 3.70
C ILE A 145 16.82 8.02 2.34
N ASN A 146 18.06 8.49 2.24
CA ASN A 146 18.58 9.07 1.00
C ASN A 146 18.52 8.08 -0.18
N GLU A 147 18.61 6.79 0.13
CA GLU A 147 18.59 5.67 -0.82
C GLU A 147 17.18 5.05 -1.02
N GLY A 148 16.11 5.70 -0.56
CA GLY A 148 14.71 5.27 -0.74
C GLY A 148 14.03 4.76 0.53
N TRP A 149 12.88 4.12 0.38
CA TRP A 149 12.12 3.56 1.51
C TRP A 149 12.75 2.28 2.07
N ARG A 150 12.69 2.09 3.40
CA ARG A 150 13.08 0.87 4.10
C ARG A 150 12.04 0.47 5.12
N ILE A 151 11.85 -0.83 5.33
CA ILE A 151 10.98 -1.38 6.38
C ILE A 151 11.76 -1.35 7.70
N LYS A 152 11.30 -0.53 8.64
CA LYS A 152 11.91 -0.38 9.96
C LYS A 152 11.31 -1.38 10.96
N GLU A 153 10.00 -1.57 10.92
CA GLU A 153 9.26 -2.49 11.79
C GLU A 153 8.23 -3.28 10.97
N MET A 154 8.03 -4.53 11.32
CA MET A 154 7.11 -5.45 10.66
C MET A 154 6.56 -6.46 11.66
N ASP A 155 5.24 -6.56 11.71
CA ASP A 155 4.51 -7.58 12.46
C ASP A 155 3.48 -8.25 11.55
N CYS A 156 3.55 -9.58 11.45
CA CYS A 156 2.64 -10.40 10.65
C CYS A 156 1.81 -11.30 11.55
N TYR A 157 0.52 -11.40 11.23
CA TYR A 157 -0.46 -12.18 11.97
C TYR A 157 -1.21 -13.10 10.99
N TRP A 158 -1.26 -14.38 11.31
CA TRP A 158 -1.94 -15.38 10.50
C TRP A 158 -3.26 -15.81 11.15
N TYR A 159 -4.31 -15.94 10.35
CA TYR A 159 -5.61 -16.39 10.84
C TYR A 159 -5.66 -17.91 10.90
N HIS A 160 -6.15 -18.48 12.01
CA HIS A 160 -6.25 -19.94 12.16
C HIS A 160 -7.45 -20.55 11.41
N ASP A 161 -8.43 -19.73 11.01
CA ASP A 161 -9.63 -20.17 10.30
C ASP A 161 -9.78 -19.45 8.95
N ASN A 162 -10.06 -20.20 7.88
CA ASN A 162 -10.23 -19.69 6.50
C ASN A 162 -11.46 -18.79 6.29
N ASN A 163 -12.20 -18.45 7.36
CA ASN A 163 -13.44 -17.68 7.31
C ASN A 163 -13.19 -16.16 7.50
N HIS A 164 -12.15 -15.61 6.86
CA HIS A 164 -11.87 -14.18 6.99
C HIS A 164 -12.81 -13.32 6.11
N PRO A 165 -13.38 -12.22 6.63
CA PRO A 165 -14.39 -11.39 5.95
C PRO A 165 -13.92 -10.62 4.69
N LEU A 166 -12.63 -10.62 4.34
CA LEU A 166 -12.13 -9.93 3.14
C LEU A 166 -12.72 -10.45 1.82
N SER A 167 -13.13 -11.73 1.78
CA SER A 167 -13.87 -12.28 0.63
C SER A 167 -15.18 -11.54 0.34
N ARG A 168 -15.74 -10.83 1.33
CA ARG A 168 -17.00 -10.07 1.21
C ARG A 168 -16.82 -8.59 0.92
N GLU A 169 -15.65 -8.01 1.17
CA GLU A 169 -15.42 -6.57 0.94
C GLU A 169 -14.88 -6.30 -0.48
N VAL A 170 -14.07 -7.20 -1.05
CA VAL A 170 -13.51 -7.03 -2.41
C VAL A 170 -14.58 -7.22 -3.50
N THR A 171 -15.69 -7.92 -3.22
CA THR A 171 -16.79 -8.14 -4.18
C THR A 171 -17.80 -6.99 -4.26
N ASN A 172 -17.67 -5.94 -3.42
CA ASN A 172 -18.63 -4.85 -3.32
C ASN A 172 -18.09 -3.47 -3.74
N LEU A 173 -16.99 -3.42 -4.51
CA LEU A 173 -16.46 -2.19 -5.11
C LEU A 173 -16.67 -2.17 -6.63
#